data_AF-A0A0N4TXZ0-F1
#
_entry.id   AF-A0A0N4TXZ0-F1
#
_cell.length_a   1.000
_cell.length_b   1.000
_cell.length_c   1.000
_cell.angle_alpha   90.00
_cell.angle_beta   90.00
_cell.angle_gamma   90.00
#
_symmetry.space_group_name_H-M   'P 1'
#
loop_
_entity.id
_entity.type
_entity.pdbx_description
1 polymer ?
#
loop_
_entity_poly.entity_id
_entity_poly.type
_entity_poly.pdbx_seq_one_letter_code
_entity_poly.pdbx_strand_id
1 'polypeptide(L)'
;MCVTFIYLNDKAVDDPKSYQLIVLNNRDELFDRPTLSPTWKDGRDQADPYGGTWLGMSRDGRLGNVLAVLENATDEIPCKIVYEYLKSEMPPEDYVAEQLSKEAQQYNGFNVILLHRLFNEEIERKTYFGVQFSNRQGSPTAAFGPGIYGFGNSVLGKPFKKITYGLRLFEEKLKILDDENVNEQELMKQFLDILIDQTSNYLKAQQANTQKENIISLFFSHYPDEQLISQKKQDKDRCKLMSQLFYEFPEPLRYGTRCHTIVLVNGVGRCTYFERSRKQITPHNPDAKYKLILLNNRDELLNRPTSTARWENGILAGRDERESIRGTWLCMNAIGSISNLLAITVPIHQMKSSSLTVTRGQILLSVYYVIYSILYNLILDYNGALPVDFVKSNKKPEEFCKLLINTVNRYNAFQILCFQRNEYDQYEVAGLTYQPDDKIEVTRYPPGIHGFSNSPSCEPFKKVQRDPRMFCRCYPDDQLKRRCGRSSELCKYRAAIFVRYPDGIPYGTRSHTIIIVDRNNRATYYEKSMETGAGKASEATWSERIFHFELI
;
A
#
# COMPACT_ATOMS: atom_id res chain seq x y z
N MET A 1 -1.92 -10.39 19.79
CA MET A 1 -1.28 -9.60 20.86
C MET A 1 0.21 -9.52 20.58
N CYS A 2 0.65 -8.36 20.11
CA CYS A 2 2.05 -8.01 19.85
C CYS A 2 2.99 -8.37 21.02
N VAL A 3 4.24 -8.66 20.67
CA VAL A 3 5.35 -8.88 21.61
C VAL A 3 6.59 -8.13 21.15
N THR A 4 7.42 -7.69 22.09
CA THR A 4 8.72 -7.07 21.81
C THR A 4 9.75 -7.61 22.78
N PHE A 5 10.89 -8.10 22.27
CA PHE A 5 12.05 -8.51 23.06
C PHE A 5 13.22 -7.58 22.75
N ILE A 6 13.95 -7.18 23.78
CA ILE A 6 15.06 -6.23 23.67
C ILE A 6 16.27 -6.77 24.43
N TYR A 7 17.43 -6.74 23.79
CA TYR A 7 18.73 -6.97 24.42
C TYR A 7 19.58 -5.71 24.29
N LEU A 8 20.12 -5.26 25.42
CA LEU A 8 21.01 -4.10 25.55
C LEU A 8 22.34 -4.54 26.15
N ASN A 9 23.45 -4.15 25.52
CA ASN A 9 24.80 -4.50 25.99
C ASN A 9 25.79 -3.35 25.76
N ASP A 10 26.19 -2.70 26.85
CA ASP A 10 27.19 -1.64 26.86
C ASP A 10 28.62 -2.15 26.65
N LYS A 11 28.91 -3.42 26.98
CA LYS A 11 30.23 -4.04 26.74
C LYS A 11 30.53 -4.26 25.26
N ALA A 12 29.51 -4.22 24.40
CA ALA A 12 29.69 -4.32 22.96
C ALA A 12 30.25 -3.04 22.33
N VAL A 13 30.34 -1.93 23.07
CA VAL A 13 30.84 -0.65 22.54
C VAL A 13 32.19 -0.82 21.84
N ASP A 14 32.31 -0.17 20.68
CA ASP A 14 33.49 -0.19 19.81
C ASP A 14 33.85 -1.56 19.18
N ASP A 15 33.11 -2.63 19.48
CA ASP A 15 33.28 -3.93 18.83
C ASP A 15 32.30 -4.14 17.66
N PRO A 16 32.76 -4.15 16.39
CA PRO A 16 31.88 -4.35 15.24
C PRO A 16 31.27 -5.76 15.16
N LYS A 17 31.79 -6.74 15.91
CA LYS A 17 31.28 -8.13 15.96
C LYS A 17 30.23 -8.35 17.04
N SER A 18 30.18 -7.49 18.06
CA SER A 18 29.20 -7.54 19.14
C SER A 18 28.04 -6.59 18.90
N TYR A 19 26.91 -6.82 19.58
CA TYR A 19 25.68 -6.02 19.43
C TYR A 19 25.36 -5.17 20.66
N GLN A 20 25.19 -3.86 20.49
CA GLN A 20 24.69 -2.97 21.56
C GLN A 20 23.17 -3.08 21.73
N LEU A 21 22.44 -3.34 20.64
CA LEU A 21 20.99 -3.44 20.62
C LEU A 21 20.55 -4.59 19.71
N ILE A 22 19.67 -5.44 20.22
CA ILE A 22 18.88 -6.38 19.43
C ILE A 22 17.41 -6.20 19.82
N VAL A 23 16.53 -5.97 18.84
CA VAL A 23 15.08 -5.87 19.03
C VAL A 23 14.37 -6.88 18.16
N LEU A 24 13.50 -7.70 18.76
CA LEU A 24 12.59 -8.59 18.05
C LEU A 24 11.15 -8.14 18.31
N ASN A 25 10.34 -7.93 17.28
CA ASN A 25 8.94 -7.50 17.44
C ASN A 25 7.99 -8.30 16.53
N ASN A 26 6.87 -8.75 17.10
CA ASN A 26 5.69 -9.16 16.35
C ASN A 26 4.60 -8.10 16.47
N ARG A 27 4.04 -7.70 15.32
CA ARG A 27 2.78 -6.95 15.27
C ARG A 27 1.64 -7.89 14.88
N ASP A 28 0.69 -8.02 15.80
CA ASP A 28 -0.56 -8.73 15.56
C ASP A 28 -1.67 -7.74 15.23
N GLU A 29 -2.34 -7.93 14.10
CA GLU A 29 -3.28 -6.96 13.54
C GLU A 29 -4.18 -7.62 12.46
N LEU A 30 -5.20 -6.89 12.01
CA LEU A 30 -5.94 -7.21 10.78
C LEU A 30 -4.97 -7.38 9.59
N PHE A 31 -5.07 -8.50 8.88
CA PHE A 31 -4.19 -8.79 7.74
C PHE A 31 -4.29 -7.73 6.64
N ASP A 32 -5.50 -7.18 6.49
CA ASP A 32 -5.83 -6.21 5.45
C ASP A 32 -5.61 -4.76 5.88
N ARG A 33 -5.06 -4.51 7.08
CA ARG A 33 -4.77 -3.14 7.51
C ARG A 33 -3.77 -2.49 6.54
N PRO A 34 -4.09 -1.32 5.96
CA PRO A 34 -3.17 -0.63 5.05
C PRO A 34 -1.94 -0.09 5.81
N THR A 35 -0.73 -0.50 5.43
CA THR A 35 0.54 -0.02 6.01
C THR A 35 1.58 0.15 4.90
N LEU A 36 2.49 1.12 5.04
CA LEU A 36 3.68 1.22 4.18
C LEU A 36 4.81 0.35 4.72
N SER A 37 5.71 -0.07 3.82
CA SER A 37 7.01 -0.63 4.21
C SER A 37 7.87 0.42 4.92
N PRO A 38 8.78 0.00 5.81
CA PRO A 38 9.66 0.90 6.53
C PRO A 38 10.55 1.68 5.54
N THR A 39 10.60 2.99 5.72
CA THR A 39 11.43 3.90 4.92
C THR A 39 11.89 5.06 5.80
N TRP A 40 13.06 5.60 5.49
CA TRP A 40 13.65 6.74 6.21
C TRP A 40 12.85 8.04 6.06
N LYS A 41 11.94 8.13 5.08
CA LYS A 41 11.15 9.36 4.86
C LYS A 41 9.72 9.28 5.40
N ASP A 42 9.07 8.11 5.34
CA ASP A 42 7.61 7.97 5.54
C ASP A 42 7.15 6.56 5.99
N GLY A 43 7.80 5.93 6.98
CA GLY A 43 7.27 4.68 7.57
C GLY A 43 5.98 4.96 8.36
N ARG A 44 4.80 4.83 7.72
CA ARG A 44 3.49 5.21 8.29
C ARG A 44 2.45 4.09 8.25
N ASP A 45 1.59 4.07 9.27
CA ASP A 45 0.31 3.35 9.29
C ASP A 45 -0.71 4.13 8.43
N GLN A 46 -1.09 3.57 7.28
CA GLN A 46 -1.98 4.25 6.33
C GLN A 46 -3.46 4.14 6.70
N ALA A 47 -3.79 3.29 7.67
CA ALA A 47 -5.15 3.20 8.20
C ALA A 47 -5.44 4.34 9.18
N ASP A 48 -4.39 5.01 9.68
CA ASP A 48 -4.49 6.15 10.56
C ASP A 48 -4.58 7.45 9.73
N PRO A 49 -5.65 8.26 9.88
CA PRO A 49 -5.78 9.55 9.22
C PRO A 49 -4.60 10.49 9.46
N TYR A 50 -3.88 10.33 10.57
CA TYR A 50 -2.74 11.15 10.95
C TYR A 50 -1.38 10.56 10.56
N GLY A 51 -1.34 9.31 10.10
CA GLY A 51 -0.14 8.65 9.61
C GLY A 51 0.89 8.31 10.69
N GLY A 52 0.47 7.72 11.81
CA GLY A 52 1.34 7.28 12.91
C GLY A 52 2.25 6.08 12.61
N THR A 53 3.02 5.63 13.61
CA THR A 53 3.88 4.43 13.51
C THR A 53 3.86 3.62 14.80
N TRP A 54 3.95 2.28 14.69
CA TRP A 54 3.92 1.37 15.85
C TRP A 54 5.32 0.97 16.33
N LEU A 55 6.29 0.95 15.41
CA LEU A 55 7.69 0.70 15.65
C LEU A 55 8.47 1.46 14.60
N GLY A 56 9.49 2.21 15.03
CA GLY A 56 10.36 2.94 14.12
C GLY A 56 11.67 3.30 14.78
N MET A 57 12.65 3.65 13.94
CA MET A 57 13.98 4.08 14.36
C MET A 57 14.42 5.29 13.54
N SER A 58 15.15 6.20 14.18
CA SER A 58 15.82 7.34 13.55
C SER A 58 17.30 7.03 13.30
N ARG A 59 17.97 7.83 12.46
CA ARG A 59 19.38 7.59 12.08
C ARG A 59 20.38 7.88 13.19
N ASP A 60 20.01 8.74 14.14
CA ASP A 60 20.77 9.03 15.36
C ASP A 60 20.62 7.94 16.43
N GLY A 61 19.78 6.93 16.18
CA GLY A 61 19.67 5.75 17.03
C GLY A 61 18.56 5.83 18.06
N ARG A 62 17.53 6.67 17.86
CA ARG A 62 16.28 6.57 18.61
C ARG A 62 15.47 5.41 18.08
N LEU A 63 14.77 4.70 18.96
CA LEU A 63 13.81 3.68 18.57
C LEU A 63 12.59 3.80 19.48
N GLY A 64 11.40 3.80 18.90
CA GLY A 64 10.17 3.77 19.67
C GLY A 64 9.29 2.59 19.27
N ASN A 65 8.61 2.00 20.23
CA ASN A 65 7.63 0.93 20.03
C ASN A 65 6.42 1.16 20.93
N VAL A 66 5.21 1.15 20.36
CA VAL A 66 3.95 1.27 21.10
C VAL A 66 3.15 -0.04 21.02
N LEU A 67 2.64 -0.47 22.17
CA LEU A 67 1.91 -1.70 22.38
C LEU A 67 0.58 -1.36 23.06
N ALA A 68 -0.53 -1.46 22.33
CA ALA A 68 -1.86 -1.17 22.88
C ALA A 68 -2.21 -2.12 24.04
N VAL A 69 -2.53 -1.61 25.23
CA VAL A 69 -3.01 -2.43 26.34
C VAL A 69 -4.38 -2.98 25.97
N LEU A 70 -4.59 -4.27 26.22
CA LEU A 70 -5.85 -4.92 25.85
C LEU A 70 -6.96 -4.51 26.83
N GLU A 71 -7.83 -3.60 26.38
CA GLU A 71 -9.03 -3.13 27.09
C GLU A 71 -10.19 -2.88 26.11
N ASN A 72 -11.39 -2.56 26.61
CA ASN A 72 -12.52 -2.14 25.77
C ASN A 72 -12.31 -0.68 25.36
N ALA A 73 -12.09 -0.40 24.07
CA ALA A 73 -11.73 0.92 23.59
C ALA A 73 -12.91 1.91 23.63
N THR A 74 -12.67 3.11 24.18
CA THR A 74 -13.59 4.27 24.14
C THR A 74 -12.94 5.54 23.60
N ASP A 75 -11.60 5.59 23.53
CA ASP A 75 -10.83 6.83 23.34
C ASP A 75 -9.96 6.81 22.06
N GLU A 76 -9.07 7.79 21.86
CA GLU A 76 -8.20 7.92 20.68
C GLU A 76 -7.12 6.81 20.63
N ILE A 77 -6.63 6.47 19.43
CA ILE A 77 -5.60 5.43 19.25
C ILE A 77 -4.20 6.08 19.38
N PRO A 78 -3.26 5.50 20.16
CA PRO A 78 -1.94 6.08 20.46
C PRO A 78 -0.92 6.03 19.30
N CYS A 79 -1.35 6.23 18.05
CA CYS A 79 -0.54 6.01 16.86
C CYS A 79 0.53 7.09 16.60
N LYS A 80 0.37 8.31 17.14
CA LYS A 80 1.30 9.44 16.92
C LYS A 80 2.54 9.39 17.82
N ILE A 81 2.48 8.71 18.96
CA ILE A 81 3.48 8.80 20.03
C ILE A 81 4.90 8.49 19.53
N VAL A 82 5.07 7.37 18.81
CA VAL A 82 6.39 6.96 18.32
C VAL A 82 6.87 7.91 17.23
N TYR A 83 5.98 8.36 16.34
CA TYR A 83 6.33 9.25 15.24
C TYR A 83 6.82 10.61 15.74
N GLU A 84 6.12 11.20 16.71
CA GLU A 84 6.50 12.48 17.32
C GLU A 84 7.80 12.35 18.11
N TYR A 85 8.00 11.26 18.86
CA TYR A 85 9.26 10.98 19.55
C TYR A 85 10.45 10.92 18.58
N LEU A 86 10.32 10.18 17.48
CA LEU A 86 11.40 10.03 16.49
C LEU A 86 11.73 11.33 15.74
N LYS A 87 10.82 12.32 15.78
CA LYS A 87 11.03 13.66 15.23
C LYS A 87 11.56 14.66 16.24
N SER A 88 11.36 14.38 17.52
CA SER A 88 11.84 15.22 18.60
C SER A 88 13.35 15.09 18.77
N GLU A 89 13.97 16.12 19.33
CA GLU A 89 15.36 16.07 19.81
C GLU A 89 15.44 15.67 21.29
N MET A 90 14.31 15.41 21.96
CA MET A 90 14.24 15.18 23.41
C MET A 90 14.69 13.76 23.79
N PRO A 91 15.53 13.57 24.81
CA PRO A 91 15.77 12.25 25.39
C PRO A 91 14.46 11.53 25.78
N PRO A 92 14.41 10.18 25.75
CA PRO A 92 13.24 9.39 26.12
C PRO A 92 12.52 9.83 27.41
N GLU A 93 13.26 10.10 28.49
CA GLU A 93 12.68 10.50 29.79
C GLU A 93 12.00 11.86 29.69
N ASP A 94 12.70 12.85 29.13
CA ASP A 94 12.18 14.20 28.95
C ASP A 94 10.97 14.21 28.03
N TYR A 95 11.00 13.44 26.93
CA TYR A 95 9.86 13.32 26.03
C TYR A 95 8.63 12.76 26.76
N VAL A 96 8.82 11.74 27.60
CA VAL A 96 7.71 11.18 28.40
C VAL A 96 7.21 12.20 29.42
N ALA A 97 8.12 12.81 30.18
CA ALA A 97 7.78 13.73 31.27
C ALA A 97 7.12 15.02 30.77
N GLU A 98 7.65 15.62 29.71
CA GLU A 98 7.27 16.96 29.28
C GLU A 98 6.25 16.98 28.15
N GLN A 99 6.18 15.94 27.33
CA GLN A 99 5.29 15.90 26.17
C GLN A 99 4.19 14.84 26.34
N LEU A 100 4.57 13.56 26.43
CA LEU A 100 3.60 12.47 26.40
C LEU A 100 2.67 12.46 27.63
N SER A 101 3.21 12.65 28.84
CA SER A 101 2.44 12.53 30.08
C SER A 101 1.22 13.47 30.14
N LYS A 102 1.32 14.65 29.50
CA LYS A 102 0.29 15.70 29.49
C LYS A 102 -0.96 15.31 28.72
N GLU A 103 -0.81 14.50 27.66
CA GLU A 103 -1.91 14.06 26.80
C GLU A 103 -2.17 12.54 26.87
N ALA A 104 -1.34 11.79 27.60
CA ALA A 104 -1.39 10.33 27.66
C ALA A 104 -2.78 9.74 27.99
N GLN A 105 -3.57 10.44 28.81
CA GLN A 105 -4.91 10.00 29.21
C GLN A 105 -5.98 10.18 28.14
N GLN A 106 -5.69 10.89 27.04
CA GLN A 106 -6.60 11.04 25.90
C GLN A 106 -6.61 9.80 25.00
N TYR A 107 -5.59 8.95 25.13
CA TYR A 107 -5.46 7.71 24.36
C TYR A 107 -6.04 6.51 25.13
N ASN A 108 -6.48 5.51 24.38
CA ASN A 108 -6.70 4.16 24.91
C ASN A 108 -5.42 3.64 25.60
N GLY A 109 -5.57 2.62 26.44
CA GLY A 109 -4.46 2.02 27.17
C GLY A 109 -3.29 1.64 26.26
N PHE A 110 -2.07 1.99 26.64
CA PHE A 110 -0.86 1.62 25.92
C PHE A 110 0.35 1.45 26.84
N ASN A 111 1.31 0.67 26.35
CA ASN A 111 2.69 0.66 26.81
C ASN A 111 3.54 1.25 25.68
N VAL A 112 4.46 2.14 25.99
CA VAL A 112 5.46 2.66 25.04
C VAL A 112 6.84 2.34 25.57
N ILE A 113 7.72 1.93 24.66
CA ILE A 113 9.13 1.66 24.91
C ILE A 113 9.91 2.58 23.99
N LEU A 114 10.73 3.45 24.59
CA LEU A 114 11.55 4.42 23.89
C LEU A 114 13.02 4.15 24.22
N LEU A 115 13.87 4.04 23.21
CA LEU A 115 15.30 3.81 23.32
C LEU A 115 16.05 4.95 22.65
N HIS A 116 17.22 5.31 23.19
CA HIS A 116 18.12 6.25 22.52
C HIS A 116 19.58 5.88 22.77
N ARG A 117 20.40 6.00 21.71
CA ARG A 117 21.85 5.86 21.75
C ARG A 117 22.53 7.19 22.10
N LEU A 118 22.68 7.46 23.39
CA LEU A 118 23.23 8.71 23.93
C LEU A 118 24.68 8.53 24.40
N PHE A 119 25.40 9.65 24.52
CA PHE A 119 26.72 9.65 25.14
C PHE A 119 26.57 9.39 26.64
N ASN A 120 27.26 8.37 27.13
CA ASN A 120 27.35 8.02 28.53
C ASN A 120 28.67 8.56 29.08
N GLU A 121 28.59 9.47 30.05
CA GLU A 121 29.76 10.14 30.64
C GLU A 121 30.65 9.18 31.44
N GLU A 122 30.07 8.16 32.09
CA GLU A 122 30.83 7.20 32.90
C GLU A 122 31.73 6.29 32.04
N ILE A 123 31.27 5.96 30.82
CA ILE A 123 31.97 5.06 29.88
C ILE A 123 32.68 5.87 28.77
N GLU A 124 32.48 7.19 28.73
CA GLU A 124 32.94 8.10 27.67
C GLU A 124 32.59 7.63 26.24
N ARG A 125 31.44 6.96 26.10
CA ARG A 125 31.02 6.32 24.85
C ARG A 125 29.52 6.37 24.66
N LYS A 126 29.06 6.15 23.44
CA LYS A 126 27.63 6.06 23.15
C LYS A 126 27.07 4.68 23.50
N THR A 127 26.09 4.66 24.40
CA THR A 127 25.36 3.45 24.81
C THR A 127 23.86 3.65 24.64
N TYR A 128 23.11 2.55 24.57
CA TYR A 128 21.65 2.60 24.60
C TYR A 128 21.14 2.69 26.03
N PHE A 129 20.12 3.52 26.22
CA PHE A 129 19.26 3.47 27.40
C PHE A 129 17.80 3.45 26.93
N GLY A 130 16.92 2.90 27.77
CA GLY A 130 15.50 2.77 27.48
C GLY A 130 14.58 3.32 28.56
N VAL A 131 13.38 3.68 28.15
CA VAL A 131 12.27 4.10 29.00
C VAL A 131 11.02 3.31 28.63
N GLN A 132 10.37 2.75 29.64
CA GLN A 132 9.02 2.21 29.55
C GLN A 132 8.04 3.16 30.23
N PHE A 133 6.92 3.44 29.55
CA PHE A 133 5.80 4.19 30.11
C PHE A 133 4.48 3.52 29.74
N SER A 134 3.50 3.57 30.65
CA SER A 134 2.11 3.21 30.36
C SER A 134 1.19 4.30 30.82
N ASN A 135 0.11 4.58 30.08
CA ASN A 135 -0.92 5.53 30.53
C ASN A 135 -1.95 4.89 31.49
N ARG A 136 -1.76 3.63 31.91
CA ARG A 136 -2.63 2.92 32.86
C ARG A 136 -1.90 2.56 34.16
N GLN A 137 -2.68 2.48 35.25
CA GLN A 137 -2.29 2.03 36.60
C GLN A 137 -1.08 2.75 37.24
N GLY A 138 -1.22 4.02 37.64
CA GLY A 138 -0.23 4.70 38.50
C GLY A 138 1.14 5.00 37.85
N SER A 139 1.38 4.49 36.64
CA SER A 139 2.27 4.98 35.59
C SER A 139 3.64 5.56 35.98
N PRO A 140 4.48 4.89 36.80
CA PRO A 140 5.87 5.33 36.92
C PRO A 140 6.58 5.10 35.59
N THR A 141 7.19 6.13 35.05
CA THR A 141 8.20 6.02 33.99
C THR A 141 9.34 5.17 34.53
N ALA A 142 9.66 4.07 33.85
CA ALA A 142 10.73 3.16 34.27
C ALA A 142 11.88 3.21 33.26
N ALA A 143 13.02 3.75 33.69
CA ALA A 143 14.25 3.71 32.94
C ALA A 143 14.94 2.34 33.09
N PHE A 144 15.61 1.88 32.03
CA PHE A 144 16.36 0.63 32.04
C PHE A 144 17.61 0.72 31.16
N GLY A 145 18.68 0.05 31.61
CA GLY A 145 19.99 0.02 30.97
C GLY A 145 20.30 -1.36 30.36
N PRO A 146 21.57 -1.79 30.35
CA PRO A 146 21.99 -3.10 29.86
C PRO A 146 21.20 -4.26 30.48
N GLY A 147 20.75 -5.21 29.65
CA GLY A 147 19.89 -6.32 30.09
C GLY A 147 19.05 -6.93 28.97
N ILE A 148 18.21 -7.90 29.34
CA ILE A 148 17.27 -8.58 28.44
C ILE A 148 15.86 -8.31 28.94
N TYR A 149 14.98 -7.82 28.07
CA TYR A 149 13.65 -7.35 28.41
C TYR A 149 12.59 -7.90 27.46
N GLY A 150 11.39 -8.14 27.99
CA GLY A 150 10.22 -8.58 27.24
C GLY A 150 9.00 -7.71 27.53
N PHE A 151 8.36 -7.23 26.47
CA PHE A 151 7.21 -6.33 26.54
C PHE A 151 6.04 -6.87 25.71
N GLY A 152 4.82 -6.51 26.10
CA GLY A 152 3.60 -6.91 25.42
C GLY A 152 2.43 -5.96 25.68
N ASN A 153 1.25 -6.37 25.24
CA ASN A 153 -0.01 -5.64 25.42
C ASN A 153 -0.66 -5.86 26.81
N SER A 154 0.08 -6.43 27.75
CA SER A 154 -0.39 -6.67 29.11
C SER A 154 -0.28 -5.42 29.96
N VAL A 155 -1.03 -5.38 31.06
CA VAL A 155 -0.84 -4.36 32.10
C VAL A 155 0.58 -4.45 32.68
N LEU A 156 1.18 -3.30 33.04
CA LEU A 156 2.48 -3.25 33.69
C LEU A 156 2.54 -4.15 34.93
N GLY A 157 3.68 -4.82 35.12
CA GLY A 157 3.90 -5.75 36.25
C GLY A 157 3.19 -7.10 36.15
N LYS A 158 2.31 -7.30 35.16
CA LYS A 158 1.59 -8.57 34.94
C LYS A 158 1.75 -9.02 33.48
N PRO A 159 2.95 -9.46 33.07
CA PRO A 159 3.18 -9.88 31.68
C PRO A 159 2.30 -11.08 31.32
N PHE A 160 1.83 -11.14 30.06
CA PHE A 160 1.27 -12.38 29.52
C PHE A 160 2.32 -13.49 29.58
N LYS A 161 1.92 -14.73 29.86
CA LYS A 161 2.80 -15.90 29.97
C LYS A 161 3.62 -16.12 28.70
N LYS A 162 3.10 -15.73 27.55
CA LYS A 162 3.81 -15.79 26.26
C LYS A 162 5.01 -14.85 26.18
N ILE A 163 4.99 -13.73 26.90
CA ILE A 163 6.15 -12.83 27.02
C ILE A 163 7.24 -13.54 27.80
N THR A 164 6.92 -14.12 28.95
CA THR A 164 7.88 -14.88 29.76
C THR A 164 8.44 -16.09 29.00
N TYR A 165 7.61 -16.77 28.21
CA TYR A 165 8.03 -17.89 27.36
C TYR A 165 9.00 -17.42 26.26
N GLY A 166 8.63 -16.40 25.49
CA GLY A 166 9.48 -15.87 24.43
C GLY A 166 10.78 -15.25 24.95
N LEU A 167 10.76 -14.66 26.15
CA LEU A 167 11.98 -14.15 26.80
C LEU A 167 12.99 -15.26 27.07
N ARG A 168 12.53 -16.43 27.57
CA ARG A 168 13.41 -17.60 27.74
C ARG A 168 13.98 -18.11 26.42
N LEU A 169 13.16 -18.17 25.37
CA LEU A 169 13.65 -18.54 24.03
C LEU A 169 14.70 -17.55 23.56
N PHE A 170 14.48 -16.25 23.78
CA PHE A 170 15.41 -15.21 23.38
C PHE A 170 16.73 -15.31 24.14
N GLU A 171 16.70 -15.48 25.46
CA GLU A 171 17.88 -15.73 26.30
C GLU A 171 18.68 -16.95 25.82
N GLU A 172 18.00 -18.07 25.50
CA GLU A 172 18.64 -19.27 24.97
C GLU A 172 19.30 -19.01 23.61
N LYS A 173 18.62 -18.32 22.70
CA LYS A 173 19.16 -18.01 21.37
C LYS A 173 20.30 -16.99 21.41
N LEU A 174 20.31 -16.08 22.38
CA LEU A 174 21.39 -15.09 22.56
C LEU A 174 22.75 -15.74 22.87
N LYS A 175 22.78 -16.97 23.41
CA LYS A 175 24.03 -17.73 23.64
C LYS A 175 24.83 -17.99 22.36
N ILE A 176 24.19 -17.91 21.18
CA ILE A 176 24.91 -18.03 19.90
C ILE A 176 25.89 -16.87 19.67
N LEU A 177 25.72 -15.75 20.39
CA LEU A 177 26.65 -14.61 20.33
C LEU A 177 28.02 -14.93 20.94
N ASP A 178 28.14 -16.01 21.73
CA ASP A 178 29.42 -16.47 22.26
C ASP A 178 30.28 -17.18 21.19
N ASP A 179 29.71 -17.53 20.03
CA ASP A 179 30.45 -18.10 18.89
C ASP A 179 30.97 -16.99 17.96
N GLU A 180 32.28 -16.78 17.95
CA GLU A 180 32.93 -15.76 17.10
C GLU A 180 32.74 -15.98 15.59
N ASN A 181 32.31 -17.16 15.17
CA ASN A 181 32.07 -17.49 13.76
C ASN A 181 30.62 -17.29 13.32
N VAL A 182 29.71 -16.92 14.24
CA VAL A 182 28.32 -16.69 13.88
C VAL A 182 28.21 -15.51 12.92
N ASN A 183 27.48 -15.71 11.82
CA ASN A 183 27.19 -14.63 10.87
C ASN A 183 25.77 -14.08 11.08
N GLU A 184 25.53 -12.88 10.56
CA GLU A 184 24.25 -12.19 10.71
C GLU A 184 23.07 -12.98 10.11
N GLN A 185 23.27 -13.81 9.09
CA GLN A 185 22.19 -14.62 8.50
C GLN A 185 21.71 -15.72 9.46
N GLU A 186 22.63 -16.40 10.15
CA GLU A 186 22.27 -17.40 11.14
C GLU A 186 21.60 -16.75 12.35
N LEU A 187 22.10 -15.59 12.83
CA LEU A 187 21.42 -14.81 13.86
C LEU A 187 19.98 -14.46 13.48
N MET A 188 19.80 -13.93 12.26
CA MET A 188 18.50 -13.59 11.72
C MET A 188 17.55 -14.78 11.70
N LYS A 189 18.04 -15.96 11.28
CA LYS A 189 17.25 -17.19 11.29
C LYS A 189 16.84 -17.60 12.70
N GLN A 190 17.78 -17.63 13.66
CA GLN A 190 17.50 -18.00 15.06
C GLN A 190 16.47 -17.08 15.71
N PHE A 191 16.53 -15.78 15.41
CA PHE A 191 15.57 -14.81 15.92
C PHE A 191 14.21 -14.88 15.23
N LEU A 192 14.18 -15.16 13.92
CA LEU A 192 12.93 -15.43 13.21
C LEU A 192 12.23 -16.67 13.74
N ASP A 193 12.96 -17.72 14.10
CA ASP A 193 12.41 -18.95 14.69
C ASP A 193 11.61 -18.66 15.97
N ILE A 194 12.03 -17.68 16.78
CA ILE A 194 11.26 -17.21 17.95
C ILE A 194 9.96 -16.53 17.52
N LEU A 195 10.05 -15.62 16.55
CA LEU A 195 8.93 -14.80 16.11
C LEU A 195 7.85 -15.59 15.36
N ILE A 196 8.20 -16.74 14.76
CA ILE A 196 7.27 -17.63 14.06
C ILE A 196 6.84 -18.83 14.92
N ASP A 197 7.24 -18.90 16.20
CA ASP A 197 6.89 -20.01 17.07
C ASP A 197 5.36 -20.06 17.31
N GLN A 198 4.77 -21.18 16.90
CA GLN A 198 3.34 -21.48 17.04
C GLN A 198 3.05 -22.34 18.27
N THR A 199 4.06 -22.56 19.12
CA THR A 199 3.90 -23.42 20.27
C THR A 199 2.87 -22.79 21.18
N SER A 200 1.78 -23.52 21.42
CA SER A 200 0.92 -23.36 22.60
C SER A 200 1.01 -24.74 23.23
N ASN A 201 1.83 -24.92 24.27
CA ASN A 201 2.16 -26.24 24.83
C ASN A 201 0.94 -27.03 25.40
N TYR A 202 -0.30 -26.61 25.11
CA TYR A 202 -1.54 -27.31 25.38
C TYR A 202 -1.59 -28.76 24.84
N LEU A 203 -1.05 -29.04 23.64
CA LEU A 203 -1.10 -30.40 23.05
C LEU A 203 -0.04 -31.35 23.64
N LYS A 204 1.15 -30.85 24.02
CA LYS A 204 2.18 -31.68 24.66
C LYS A 204 1.76 -32.18 26.04
N ALA A 205 0.98 -31.40 26.78
CA ALA A 205 0.44 -31.79 28.08
C ALA A 205 -0.65 -32.89 28.01
N GLN A 206 -1.30 -33.10 26.85
CA GLN A 206 -2.27 -34.20 26.67
C GLN A 206 -1.66 -35.50 26.14
N GLN A 207 -0.47 -35.46 25.54
CA GLN A 207 0.20 -36.62 24.92
C GLN A 207 1.39 -37.17 25.71
N ALA A 208 1.75 -36.55 26.85
CA ALA A 208 2.87 -37.00 27.66
C ALA A 208 2.50 -38.29 28.43
N ASN A 209 3.06 -39.42 27.97
CA ASN A 209 2.81 -40.76 28.51
C ASN A 209 3.60 -41.08 29.79
N THR A 210 4.40 -40.15 30.31
CA THR A 210 5.21 -40.35 31.53
C THR A 210 5.07 -39.19 32.53
N GLN A 211 5.13 -39.49 33.84
CA GLN A 211 5.02 -38.48 34.92
C GLN A 211 6.08 -37.37 34.82
N LYS A 212 7.27 -37.65 34.28
CA LYS A 212 8.37 -36.68 34.15
C LYS A 212 8.17 -35.72 32.97
N GLU A 213 7.69 -36.21 31.84
CA GLU A 213 7.33 -35.38 30.67
C GLU A 213 6.08 -34.54 30.93
N ASN A 214 5.13 -35.04 31.74
CA ASN A 214 3.95 -34.28 32.18
C ASN A 214 4.32 -33.05 33.01
N ILE A 215 5.29 -33.16 33.92
CA ILE A 215 5.73 -32.03 34.74
C ILE A 215 6.42 -30.97 33.87
N ILE A 216 7.36 -31.40 33.02
CA ILE A 216 8.11 -30.49 32.13
C ILE A 216 7.15 -29.80 31.14
N SER A 217 6.23 -30.53 30.51
CA SER A 217 5.26 -29.95 29.56
C SER A 217 4.25 -29.00 30.22
N LEU A 218 3.85 -29.23 31.48
CA LEU A 218 3.05 -28.27 32.24
C LEU A 218 3.83 -26.98 32.53
N PHE A 219 5.13 -27.05 32.86
CA PHE A 219 5.96 -25.87 33.15
C PHE A 219 6.24 -24.97 31.93
N PHE A 220 6.12 -25.51 30.71
CA PHE A 220 6.27 -24.77 29.47
C PHE A 220 4.96 -24.33 28.84
N SER A 221 3.80 -24.71 29.40
CA SER A 221 2.50 -24.20 28.95
C SER A 221 2.29 -22.75 29.37
N HIS A 222 2.19 -21.87 28.37
CA HIS A 222 1.77 -20.48 28.54
C HIS A 222 0.27 -20.30 28.25
N TYR A 223 -0.50 -21.40 28.29
CA TYR A 223 -1.97 -21.40 28.32
C TYR A 223 -2.48 -22.40 29.38
N PRO A 224 -3.54 -22.08 30.17
CA PRO A 224 -4.27 -20.81 30.18
C PRO A 224 -3.39 -19.65 30.68
N ASP A 225 -3.67 -18.46 30.18
CA ASP A 225 -3.05 -17.21 30.62
C ASP A 225 -4.13 -16.38 31.32
N GLU A 226 -4.11 -16.34 32.65
CA GLU A 226 -5.15 -15.72 33.47
C GLU A 226 -5.22 -14.20 33.23
N GLN A 227 -4.08 -13.56 32.93
CA GLN A 227 -4.02 -12.14 32.63
C GLN A 227 -4.65 -11.84 31.27
N LEU A 228 -4.32 -12.63 30.24
CA LEU A 228 -4.94 -12.51 28.91
C LEU A 228 -6.46 -12.73 28.99
N ILE A 229 -6.90 -13.77 29.70
CA ILE A 229 -8.32 -14.12 29.87
C ILE A 229 -9.09 -13.03 30.62
N SER A 230 -8.47 -12.40 31.63
CA SER A 230 -9.12 -11.34 32.42
C SER A 230 -9.15 -9.98 31.72
N GLN A 231 -8.13 -9.65 30.90
CA GLN A 231 -8.05 -8.36 30.20
C GLN A 231 -9.08 -8.21 29.07
N LYS A 232 -9.56 -9.31 28.48
CA LYS A 232 -10.58 -9.25 27.42
C LYS A 232 -11.54 -10.42 27.52
N LYS A 233 -12.84 -10.11 27.49
CA LYS A 233 -13.91 -11.12 27.38
C LYS A 233 -13.88 -11.77 26.00
N GLN A 234 -13.02 -12.75 25.83
CA GLN A 234 -12.92 -13.60 24.64
C GLN A 234 -13.20 -15.05 25.03
N ASP A 235 -13.65 -15.83 24.05
CA ASP A 235 -13.84 -17.27 24.22
C ASP A 235 -12.49 -17.99 24.43
N LYS A 236 -12.56 -19.18 25.00
CA LYS A 236 -11.37 -19.98 25.37
C LYS A 236 -10.48 -20.29 24.16
N ASP A 237 -11.06 -20.57 22.99
CA ASP A 237 -10.31 -20.96 21.81
C ASP A 237 -9.52 -19.77 21.24
N ARG A 238 -10.11 -18.57 21.23
CA ARG A 238 -9.38 -17.35 20.88
C ARG A 238 -8.26 -17.04 21.86
N CYS A 239 -8.51 -17.14 23.17
CA CYS A 239 -7.47 -16.95 24.19
C CYS A 239 -6.31 -17.96 24.01
N LYS A 240 -6.62 -19.20 23.63
CA LYS A 240 -5.61 -20.23 23.34
C LYS A 240 -4.74 -19.84 22.15
N LEU A 241 -5.32 -19.43 21.03
CA LEU A 241 -4.54 -18.98 19.86
C LEU A 241 -3.69 -17.74 20.20
N MET A 242 -4.29 -16.74 20.85
CA MET A 242 -3.60 -15.50 21.23
C MET A 242 -2.44 -15.69 22.22
N SER A 243 -2.39 -16.83 22.90
CA SER A 243 -1.29 -17.21 23.79
C SER A 243 0.00 -17.57 23.04
N GLN A 244 -0.05 -17.83 21.73
CA GLN A 244 1.14 -18.12 20.92
C GLN A 244 1.92 -16.84 20.56
N LEU A 245 3.20 -16.99 20.21
CA LEU A 245 4.02 -15.89 19.68
C LEU A 245 3.63 -15.57 18.23
N PHE A 246 3.40 -16.60 17.42
CA PHE A 246 2.77 -16.53 16.10
C PHE A 246 1.40 -17.19 16.15
N TYR A 247 0.34 -16.47 15.77
CA TYR A 247 -0.99 -17.07 15.61
C TYR A 247 -1.81 -16.42 14.51
N GLU A 248 -2.85 -17.13 14.10
CA GLU A 248 -3.87 -16.69 13.17
C GLU A 248 -5.23 -17.14 13.69
N PHE A 249 -6.21 -16.25 13.63
CA PHE A 249 -7.58 -16.67 13.83
C PHE A 249 -8.14 -17.39 12.60
N PRO A 250 -9.00 -18.40 12.80
CA PRO A 250 -9.67 -19.04 11.69
C PRO A 250 -10.58 -18.07 10.94
N GLU A 251 -10.78 -18.34 9.65
CA GLU A 251 -11.75 -17.62 8.81
C GLU A 251 -13.16 -17.61 9.47
N PRO A 252 -13.95 -16.53 9.29
CA PRO A 252 -13.71 -15.37 8.43
C PRO A 252 -12.86 -14.25 9.06
N LEU A 253 -12.33 -14.46 10.27
CA LEU A 253 -11.64 -13.41 11.02
C LEU A 253 -10.16 -13.32 10.59
N ARG A 254 -9.88 -12.43 9.63
CA ARG A 254 -8.54 -12.19 9.08
C ARG A 254 -7.65 -11.35 10.01
N TYR A 255 -7.29 -11.91 11.16
CA TYR A 255 -6.49 -11.25 12.18
C TYR A 255 -5.49 -12.24 12.81
N GLY A 256 -4.28 -11.77 13.10
CA GLY A 256 -3.21 -12.56 13.69
C GLY A 256 -1.86 -11.88 13.54
N THR A 257 -0.78 -12.64 13.63
CA THR A 257 0.59 -12.14 13.44
C THR A 257 0.81 -11.74 11.99
N ARG A 258 1.05 -10.44 11.79
CA ARG A 258 1.13 -9.82 10.47
C ARG A 258 2.53 -9.37 10.11
N CYS A 259 3.30 -8.86 11.06
CA CYS A 259 4.62 -8.31 10.79
C CYS A 259 5.65 -8.78 11.81
N HIS A 260 6.84 -9.11 11.33
CA HIS A 260 8.04 -9.43 12.08
C HIS A 260 9.08 -8.34 11.84
N THR A 261 9.57 -7.70 12.88
CA THR A 261 10.68 -6.74 12.79
C THR A 261 11.86 -7.24 13.62
N ILE A 262 13.07 -7.16 13.05
CA ILE A 262 14.32 -7.40 13.74
C ILE A 262 15.24 -6.20 13.51
N VAL A 263 15.73 -5.61 14.60
CA VAL A 263 16.70 -4.51 14.57
C VAL A 263 17.97 -4.96 15.27
N LEU A 264 19.10 -4.89 14.58
CA LEU A 264 20.42 -5.20 15.12
C LEU A 264 21.30 -3.96 15.03
N VAL A 265 21.90 -3.53 16.14
CA VAL A 265 22.88 -2.44 16.14
C VAL A 265 24.17 -2.95 16.77
N ASN A 266 25.24 -2.97 15.98
CA ASN A 266 26.54 -3.46 16.46
C ASN A 266 27.28 -2.44 17.34
N GLY A 267 28.43 -2.82 17.90
CA GLY A 267 29.26 -2.00 18.77
C GLY A 267 29.66 -0.63 18.23
N VAL A 268 29.82 -0.53 16.91
CA VAL A 268 30.18 0.71 16.22
C VAL A 268 28.98 1.52 15.73
N GLY A 269 27.75 1.02 15.94
CA GLY A 269 26.51 1.69 15.56
C GLY A 269 25.99 1.39 14.15
N ARG A 270 26.53 0.38 13.47
CA ARG A 270 25.97 -0.12 12.21
C ARG A 270 24.64 -0.81 12.52
N CYS A 271 23.59 -0.39 11.82
CA CYS A 271 22.24 -0.92 12.00
C CYS A 271 21.82 -1.82 10.83
N THR A 272 21.28 -3.00 11.15
CA THR A 272 20.47 -3.82 10.25
C THR A 272 19.02 -3.74 10.73
N TYR A 273 18.15 -3.19 9.88
CA TYR A 273 16.71 -3.16 10.10
C TYR A 273 16.03 -4.10 9.10
N PHE A 274 15.45 -5.18 9.62
CA PHE A 274 14.73 -6.17 8.83
C PHE A 274 13.24 -6.11 9.19
N GLU A 275 12.38 -6.04 8.18
CA GLU A 275 10.94 -6.20 8.35
C GLU A 275 10.39 -7.20 7.34
N ARG A 276 9.57 -8.13 7.81
CA ARG A 276 8.76 -9.03 7.00
C ARG A 276 7.31 -8.88 7.38
N SER A 277 6.51 -8.36 6.45
CA SER A 277 5.06 -8.24 6.59
C SER A 277 4.33 -9.28 5.74
N ARG A 278 3.21 -9.81 6.25
CA ARG A 278 2.25 -10.63 5.49
C ARG A 278 1.74 -9.77 4.33
N LYS A 279 1.82 -10.31 3.10
CA LYS A 279 1.27 -9.62 1.93
C LYS A 279 -0.22 -9.37 2.19
N GLN A 280 -0.67 -8.13 1.97
CA GLN A 280 -2.10 -7.83 1.94
C GLN A 280 -2.73 -8.65 0.82
N ILE A 281 -3.52 -9.65 1.17
CA ILE A 281 -4.32 -10.40 0.21
C ILE A 281 -5.62 -9.63 0.11
N THR A 282 -5.79 -8.84 -0.95
CA THR A 282 -7.07 -8.19 -1.20
C THR A 282 -8.20 -9.22 -1.14
N PRO A 283 -9.27 -9.00 -0.36
CA PRO A 283 -10.24 -10.05 -0.05
C PRO A 283 -10.81 -10.66 -1.33
N HIS A 284 -10.53 -11.93 -1.55
CA HIS A 284 -11.16 -12.73 -2.59
C HIS A 284 -12.63 -12.91 -2.20
N ASN A 285 -13.57 -12.31 -2.92
CA ASN A 285 -14.99 -12.57 -2.73
C ASN A 285 -15.34 -13.88 -3.46
N PRO A 286 -15.55 -15.01 -2.75
CA PRO A 286 -15.81 -16.31 -3.37
C PRO A 286 -17.15 -16.37 -4.11
N ASP A 287 -18.02 -15.36 -3.97
CA ASP A 287 -19.30 -15.24 -4.68
C ASP A 287 -19.23 -14.29 -5.88
N ALA A 288 -18.11 -13.58 -6.10
CA ALA A 288 -17.98 -12.66 -7.21
C ALA A 288 -18.03 -13.40 -8.56
N LYS A 289 -19.02 -13.06 -9.40
CA LYS A 289 -19.18 -13.63 -10.75
C LYS A 289 -18.12 -13.14 -11.73
N TYR A 290 -17.68 -11.89 -11.56
CA TYR A 290 -16.74 -11.21 -12.45
C TYR A 290 -15.52 -10.70 -11.67
N LYS A 291 -14.33 -10.90 -12.25
CA LYS A 291 -13.07 -10.30 -11.81
C LYS A 291 -12.94 -8.85 -12.25
N LEU A 292 -13.50 -8.54 -13.41
CA LEU A 292 -13.49 -7.19 -13.99
C LEU A 292 -14.76 -6.94 -14.82
N ILE A 293 -15.31 -5.74 -14.66
CA ILE A 293 -16.26 -5.14 -15.59
C ILE A 293 -15.74 -3.73 -15.86
N LEU A 294 -15.32 -3.47 -17.11
CA LEU A 294 -14.84 -2.17 -17.56
C LEU A 294 -15.78 -1.66 -18.64
N LEU A 295 -16.29 -0.45 -18.45
CA LEU A 295 -17.12 0.27 -19.40
C LEU A 295 -16.37 1.54 -19.83
N ASN A 296 -16.24 1.77 -21.12
CA ASN A 296 -15.56 2.95 -21.65
C ASN A 296 -16.36 3.58 -22.80
N ASN A 297 -16.51 4.89 -22.75
CA ASN A 297 -16.99 5.70 -23.86
C ASN A 297 -15.85 6.61 -24.34
N ARG A 298 -15.67 6.69 -25.65
CA ARG A 298 -14.75 7.64 -26.27
C ARG A 298 -15.51 8.73 -27.01
N ASP A 299 -15.24 9.97 -26.63
CA ASP A 299 -15.68 11.14 -27.37
C ASP A 299 -14.56 11.66 -28.29
N GLU A 300 -14.90 12.01 -29.53
CA GLU A 300 -13.94 12.54 -30.51
C GLU A 300 -14.66 13.26 -31.67
N LEU A 301 -13.88 13.96 -32.50
CA LEU A 301 -14.33 14.48 -33.79
C LEU A 301 -14.92 13.39 -34.69
N LEU A 302 -16.12 13.64 -35.24
CA LEU A 302 -16.89 12.67 -36.06
C LEU A 302 -16.15 12.27 -37.34
N ASN A 303 -15.47 13.24 -37.97
CA ASN A 303 -14.71 13.03 -39.20
C ASN A 303 -13.30 12.46 -38.98
N ARG A 304 -12.89 12.16 -37.74
CA ARG A 304 -11.55 11.64 -37.47
C ARG A 304 -11.42 10.19 -37.95
N PRO A 305 -10.42 9.83 -38.76
CA PRO A 305 -10.26 8.45 -39.23
C PRO A 305 -9.89 7.52 -38.06
N THR A 306 -10.61 6.40 -37.94
CA THR A 306 -10.44 5.40 -36.86
C THR A 306 -10.78 4.02 -37.38
N SER A 307 -10.10 2.97 -36.92
CA SER A 307 -10.47 1.58 -37.19
C SER A 307 -11.17 0.95 -35.98
N THR A 308 -12.11 0.03 -36.25
CA THR A 308 -12.75 -0.79 -35.22
C THR A 308 -11.75 -1.72 -34.54
N ALA A 309 -12.09 -2.19 -33.34
CA ALA A 309 -11.30 -3.17 -32.63
C ALA A 309 -11.00 -4.43 -33.46
N ARG A 310 -9.73 -4.84 -33.41
CA ARG A 310 -9.21 -6.10 -33.95
C ARG A 310 -7.95 -6.51 -33.18
N TRP A 311 -7.61 -7.79 -33.24
CA TRP A 311 -6.30 -8.26 -32.81
C TRP A 311 -5.24 -7.83 -33.82
N GLU A 312 -4.21 -7.13 -33.35
CA GLU A 312 -3.06 -6.71 -34.15
C GLU A 312 -1.81 -6.75 -33.26
N ASN A 313 -0.82 -7.58 -33.61
CA ASN A 313 0.42 -7.76 -32.86
C ASN A 313 0.20 -8.09 -31.37
N GLY A 314 -0.74 -9.00 -31.08
CA GLY A 314 -1.05 -9.45 -29.71
C GLY A 314 -1.85 -8.46 -28.87
N ILE A 315 -2.38 -7.39 -29.48
CA ILE A 315 -3.17 -6.35 -28.81
C ILE A 315 -4.54 -6.27 -29.47
N LEU A 316 -5.59 -6.31 -28.64
CA LEU A 316 -6.97 -6.07 -29.03
C LEU A 316 -7.34 -4.62 -28.71
N ALA A 317 -7.57 -3.82 -29.75
CA ALA A 317 -7.91 -2.41 -29.60
C ALA A 317 -8.48 -1.82 -30.90
N GLY A 318 -9.31 -0.77 -30.77
CA GLY A 318 -9.56 0.18 -31.87
C GLY A 318 -8.34 1.09 -32.09
N ARG A 319 -8.18 1.63 -33.31
CA ARG A 319 -7.03 2.48 -33.66
C ARG A 319 -7.45 3.86 -34.11
N ASP A 320 -6.64 4.84 -33.75
CA ASP A 320 -6.63 6.16 -34.37
C ASP A 320 -5.81 6.08 -35.66
N GLU A 321 -6.45 6.33 -36.81
CA GLU A 321 -5.81 6.18 -38.13
C GLU A 321 -5.30 7.52 -38.68
N ARG A 322 -5.41 8.61 -37.91
CA ARG A 322 -4.99 9.94 -38.39
C ARG A 322 -3.46 10.09 -38.42
N GLU A 323 -2.79 9.48 -37.46
CA GLU A 323 -1.35 9.65 -37.24
C GLU A 323 -0.60 8.35 -37.59
N SER A 324 0.63 8.47 -38.08
CA SER A 324 1.47 7.33 -38.51
C SER A 324 1.77 6.32 -37.39
N ILE A 325 1.77 6.77 -36.13
CA ILE A 325 2.05 5.95 -34.96
C ILE A 325 0.84 5.06 -34.56
N ARG A 326 -0.35 5.35 -35.11
CA ARG A 326 -1.59 4.56 -34.93
C ARG A 326 -1.89 4.23 -33.46
N GLY A 327 -2.05 5.29 -32.66
CA GLY A 327 -2.32 5.20 -31.23
C GLY A 327 -3.69 4.56 -30.89
N THR A 328 -3.90 4.28 -29.60
CA THR A 328 -5.17 3.76 -29.08
C THR A 328 -5.50 4.41 -27.75
N TRP A 329 -6.79 4.44 -27.40
CA TRP A 329 -7.31 4.98 -26.13
C TRP A 329 -7.58 3.90 -25.09
N LEU A 330 -7.86 2.68 -25.53
CA LEU A 330 -8.13 1.52 -24.69
C LEU A 330 -7.65 0.28 -25.42
N CYS A 331 -6.85 -0.53 -24.76
CA CYS A 331 -6.36 -1.77 -25.33
C CYS A 331 -6.17 -2.86 -24.28
N MET A 332 -6.18 -4.11 -24.73
CA MET A 332 -5.82 -5.26 -23.89
C MET A 332 -5.00 -6.31 -24.66
N ASN A 333 -4.25 -7.15 -23.93
CA ASN A 333 -3.62 -8.34 -24.50
C ASN A 333 -4.31 -9.63 -24.04
N ALA A 334 -3.86 -10.77 -24.56
CA ALA A 334 -4.40 -12.09 -24.22
C ALA A 334 -4.10 -12.52 -22.77
N ILE A 335 -3.17 -11.89 -22.07
CA ILE A 335 -2.82 -12.18 -20.66
C ILE A 335 -3.74 -11.40 -19.70
N GLY A 336 -4.54 -10.46 -20.22
CA GLY A 336 -5.42 -9.62 -19.41
C GLY A 336 -4.76 -8.35 -18.88
N SER A 337 -3.63 -7.91 -19.45
CA SER A 337 -3.16 -6.54 -19.22
C SER A 337 -4.05 -5.58 -20.01
N ILE A 338 -4.53 -4.52 -19.37
CA ILE A 338 -5.41 -3.52 -19.98
C ILE A 338 -4.86 -2.13 -19.68
N SER A 339 -4.89 -1.23 -20.65
CA SER A 339 -4.63 0.19 -20.41
C SER A 339 -5.67 1.09 -21.04
N ASN A 340 -6.06 2.12 -20.30
CA ASN A 340 -6.96 3.18 -20.74
C ASN A 340 -6.27 4.54 -20.60
N LEU A 341 -6.35 5.36 -21.64
CA LEU A 341 -5.80 6.72 -21.67
C LEU A 341 -6.92 7.75 -21.82
N LEU A 342 -6.92 8.71 -20.89
CA LEU A 342 -7.86 9.83 -20.83
C LEU A 342 -7.06 11.13 -21.00
N ALA A 343 -7.38 11.93 -22.01
CA ALA A 343 -6.79 13.27 -22.14
C ALA A 343 -7.41 14.21 -21.10
N ILE A 344 -6.61 14.87 -20.25
CA ILE A 344 -7.16 15.80 -19.25
C ILE A 344 -7.56 17.11 -19.94
N THR A 345 -8.73 17.62 -19.58
CA THR A 345 -9.22 18.91 -20.10
C THR A 345 -8.48 20.04 -19.39
N VAL A 346 -7.63 20.76 -20.14
CA VAL A 346 -6.91 21.96 -19.69
C VAL A 346 -7.27 23.17 -20.57
N PRO A 347 -7.17 24.39 -20.06
CA PRO A 347 -7.29 25.62 -20.86
C PRO A 347 -6.29 25.65 -22.04
N ILE A 348 -6.70 26.27 -23.15
CA ILE A 348 -5.91 26.33 -24.40
C ILE A 348 -4.49 26.90 -24.17
N HIS A 349 -4.35 27.91 -23.30
CA HIS A 349 -3.06 28.54 -23.01
C HIS A 349 -2.07 27.62 -22.26
N GLN A 350 -2.55 26.52 -21.66
CA GLN A 350 -1.71 25.52 -20.98
C GLN A 350 -1.31 24.36 -21.92
N MET A 351 -1.78 24.38 -23.18
CA MET A 351 -1.37 23.38 -24.19
C MET A 351 0.00 23.75 -24.77
N LYS A 352 0.90 22.76 -24.93
CA LYS A 352 2.28 22.99 -25.41
C LYS A 352 2.27 23.47 -26.88
N SER A 353 2.95 24.56 -27.23
CA SER A 353 2.76 25.39 -28.45
C SER A 353 2.90 24.72 -29.84
N SER A 354 3.39 23.48 -29.97
CA SER A 354 3.36 22.71 -31.22
C SER A 354 2.00 22.03 -31.50
N SER A 355 0.95 22.40 -30.76
CA SER A 355 -0.31 21.64 -30.61
C SER A 355 -1.55 22.26 -31.26
N LEU A 356 -1.42 23.26 -32.14
CA LEU A 356 -2.56 23.89 -32.82
C LEU A 356 -3.42 22.91 -33.64
N THR A 357 -3.00 21.65 -33.82
CA THR A 357 -3.71 20.62 -34.62
C THR A 357 -3.84 19.22 -34.00
N VAL A 358 -3.47 18.94 -32.74
CA VAL A 358 -3.31 17.54 -32.26
C VAL A 358 -4.23 17.13 -31.09
N THR A 359 -4.76 15.91 -31.19
CA THR A 359 -5.88 15.29 -30.46
C THR A 359 -5.48 14.03 -29.65
N ARG A 360 -6.47 13.51 -28.90
CA ARG A 360 -6.50 12.50 -27.82
C ARG A 360 -5.87 11.12 -28.04
N GLY A 361 -5.50 10.74 -29.27
CA GLY A 361 -4.92 9.43 -29.60
C GLY A 361 -3.40 9.36 -29.47
N GLN A 362 -2.74 10.51 -29.36
CA GLN A 362 -1.33 10.58 -29.08
C GLN A 362 -1.04 11.83 -28.27
N ILE A 363 -0.05 11.71 -27.41
CA ILE A 363 0.56 12.87 -26.81
C ILE A 363 1.97 12.98 -27.42
N LEU A 364 2.17 13.96 -28.29
CA LEU A 364 3.42 14.12 -29.04
C LEU A 364 4.60 14.36 -28.10
N LEU A 365 5.65 13.56 -28.24
CA LEU A 365 7.02 13.94 -27.88
C LEU A 365 7.37 15.24 -28.60
N SER A 366 7.92 16.22 -27.88
CA SER A 366 8.48 17.41 -28.52
C SER A 366 9.63 17.01 -29.45
N VAL A 367 9.56 17.45 -30.71
CA VAL A 367 10.50 17.11 -31.80
C VAL A 367 11.95 17.49 -31.46
N TYR A 368 12.15 18.37 -30.48
CA TYR A 368 13.47 18.83 -30.01
C TYR A 368 14.33 17.77 -29.31
N TYR A 369 13.76 16.62 -28.90
CA TYR A 369 14.49 15.59 -28.12
C TYR A 369 14.89 14.35 -28.91
N VAL A 370 14.49 14.23 -30.19
CA VAL A 370 14.79 13.06 -31.04
C VAL A 370 16.31 12.91 -31.26
N ILE A 371 17.06 14.02 -31.25
CA ILE A 371 18.52 14.00 -31.45
C ILE A 371 19.27 13.50 -30.20
N TYR A 372 18.71 13.64 -28.99
CA TYR A 372 19.33 13.14 -27.75
C TYR A 372 19.05 11.66 -27.46
N SER A 373 18.11 11.04 -28.19
CA SER A 373 17.68 9.64 -27.96
C SER A 373 18.67 8.58 -28.47
N ILE A 374 19.67 8.96 -29.26
CA ILE A 374 20.66 8.01 -29.79
C ILE A 374 21.74 7.66 -28.73
N LEU A 375 21.85 8.42 -27.63
CA LEU A 375 22.93 8.28 -26.64
C LEU A 375 22.56 7.65 -25.29
N TYR A 376 21.28 7.43 -24.98
CA TYR A 376 20.85 6.85 -23.69
C TYR A 376 19.89 5.66 -23.90
N ASN A 377 20.39 4.61 -24.56
CA ASN A 377 19.70 3.32 -24.64
C ASN A 377 20.03 2.46 -23.42
N LEU A 378 19.11 2.49 -22.46
CA LEU A 378 18.73 1.40 -21.57
C LEU A 378 17.65 1.99 -20.66
N ILE A 379 16.37 1.78 -20.97
CA ILE A 379 15.37 1.36 -19.97
C ILE A 379 13.97 1.17 -20.57
N LEU A 380 13.48 1.89 -21.59
CA LEU A 380 12.14 1.66 -22.16
C LEU A 380 12.01 2.09 -23.64
N ASP A 381 11.67 1.14 -24.53
CA ASP A 381 11.33 1.38 -25.95
C ASP A 381 9.95 2.04 -26.08
N TYR A 382 9.85 3.33 -25.76
CA TYR A 382 8.59 4.08 -25.89
C TYR A 382 8.34 4.47 -27.36
N ASN A 383 7.33 3.87 -27.98
CA ASN A 383 6.90 4.21 -29.35
C ASN A 383 5.92 5.39 -29.39
N GLY A 384 5.59 5.99 -28.24
CA GLY A 384 4.70 7.15 -28.15
C GLY A 384 3.22 6.80 -28.09
N ALA A 385 2.87 5.55 -27.75
CA ALA A 385 1.50 5.07 -27.57
C ALA A 385 1.35 4.42 -26.19
N LEU A 386 1.23 5.25 -25.14
CA LEU A 386 1.30 4.83 -23.74
C LEU A 386 0.48 3.57 -23.38
N PRO A 387 -0.77 3.40 -23.86
CA PRO A 387 -1.52 2.18 -23.57
C PRO A 387 -0.88 0.91 -24.10
N VAL A 388 -0.35 0.98 -25.32
CA VAL A 388 0.36 -0.13 -25.97
C VAL A 388 1.67 -0.41 -25.24
N ASP A 389 2.39 0.64 -24.86
CA ASP A 389 3.66 0.53 -24.14
C ASP A 389 3.45 -0.21 -22.80
N PHE A 390 2.39 0.10 -22.04
CA PHE A 390 2.04 -0.64 -20.82
C PHE A 390 1.75 -2.12 -21.11
N VAL A 391 0.82 -2.38 -22.02
CA VAL A 391 0.33 -3.74 -22.32
C VAL A 391 1.44 -4.65 -22.86
N LYS A 392 2.47 -4.09 -23.52
CA LYS A 392 3.65 -4.84 -23.99
C LYS A 392 4.76 -4.99 -22.93
N SER A 393 4.80 -4.11 -21.94
CA SER A 393 5.91 -4.06 -20.98
C SER A 393 5.95 -5.24 -19.99
N ASN A 394 4.82 -5.93 -19.79
CA ASN A 394 4.60 -6.92 -18.72
C ASN A 394 4.86 -6.41 -17.29
N LYS A 395 5.04 -5.09 -17.10
CA LYS A 395 5.29 -4.47 -15.79
C LYS A 395 4.04 -4.33 -14.97
N LYS A 396 4.17 -4.50 -13.65
CA LYS A 396 3.09 -4.22 -12.71
C LYS A 396 2.58 -2.77 -12.90
N PRO A 397 1.27 -2.51 -12.76
CA PRO A 397 0.68 -1.19 -12.98
C PRO A 397 1.41 -0.04 -12.27
N GLU A 398 1.74 -0.23 -10.99
CA GLU A 398 2.42 0.81 -10.20
C GLU A 398 3.87 1.03 -10.66
N GLU A 399 4.58 -0.04 -11.03
CA GLU A 399 5.95 0.04 -11.54
C GLU A 399 5.99 0.83 -12.85
N PHE A 400 5.08 0.53 -13.78
CA PHE A 400 4.96 1.27 -15.03
C PHE A 400 4.66 2.76 -14.79
N CYS A 401 3.69 3.07 -13.91
CA CYS A 401 3.36 4.45 -13.59
C CYS A 401 4.55 5.20 -12.95
N LYS A 402 5.33 4.56 -12.07
CA LYS A 402 6.55 5.15 -11.47
C LYS A 402 7.60 5.48 -12.53
N LEU A 403 7.82 4.58 -13.48
CA LEU A 403 8.75 4.80 -14.60
C LEU A 403 8.27 5.93 -15.52
N LEU A 404 6.97 6.02 -15.75
CA LEU A 404 6.35 7.05 -16.59
C LEU A 404 6.59 8.46 -16.06
N ILE A 405 6.69 8.67 -14.72
CA ILE A 405 6.97 9.97 -14.08
C ILE A 405 8.18 10.68 -14.72
N ASN A 406 9.23 9.93 -15.08
CA ASN A 406 10.45 10.51 -15.66
C ASN A 406 10.25 11.04 -17.09
N THR A 407 9.13 10.73 -17.73
CA THR A 407 8.84 11.06 -19.13
C THR A 407 7.55 11.84 -19.33
N VAL A 408 6.74 12.03 -18.27
CA VAL A 408 5.46 12.79 -18.32
C VAL A 408 5.57 14.18 -18.94
N ASN A 409 6.69 14.87 -18.74
CA ASN A 409 6.93 16.21 -19.31
C ASN A 409 7.03 16.22 -20.85
N ARG A 410 7.11 15.04 -21.48
CA ARG A 410 7.03 14.91 -22.95
C ARG A 410 5.59 14.95 -23.43
N TYR A 411 4.62 14.92 -22.53
CA TYR A 411 3.20 14.77 -22.83
C TYR A 411 2.40 16.05 -22.44
N ASN A 412 1.30 16.38 -23.13
CA ASN A 412 0.17 17.17 -22.64
C ASN A 412 -0.51 16.47 -21.45
N ALA A 413 -1.36 17.20 -20.71
CA ALA A 413 -2.05 16.65 -19.54
C ALA A 413 -2.88 15.39 -19.86
N PHE A 414 -2.71 14.34 -19.07
CA PHE A 414 -3.37 13.04 -19.26
C PHE A 414 -3.58 12.30 -17.96
N GLN A 415 -4.46 11.32 -18.02
CA GLN A 415 -4.61 10.29 -17.00
C GLN A 415 -4.53 8.94 -17.71
N ILE A 416 -3.64 8.06 -17.22
CA ILE A 416 -3.56 6.67 -17.66
C ILE A 416 -4.00 5.76 -16.54
N LEU A 417 -4.74 4.71 -16.88
CA LEU A 417 -5.12 3.62 -16.01
C LEU A 417 -4.52 2.33 -16.55
N CYS A 418 -3.87 1.59 -15.67
CA CYS A 418 -3.16 0.36 -15.97
C CYS A 418 -3.75 -0.76 -15.11
N PHE A 419 -4.18 -1.84 -15.74
CA PHE A 419 -4.77 -3.01 -15.10
C PHE A 419 -3.92 -4.23 -15.45
N GLN A 420 -3.58 -5.03 -14.46
CA GLN A 420 -2.92 -6.32 -14.70
C GLN A 420 -3.33 -7.33 -13.63
N ARG A 421 -3.38 -8.60 -14.01
CA ARG A 421 -3.61 -9.68 -13.06
C ARG A 421 -2.34 -9.95 -12.24
N ASN A 422 -2.49 -10.14 -10.93
CA ASN A 422 -1.40 -10.50 -10.04
C ASN A 422 -1.27 -12.02 -9.89
N GLU A 423 -0.33 -12.46 -9.05
CA GLU A 423 -0.10 -13.89 -8.74
C GLU A 423 -1.31 -14.63 -8.14
N TYR A 424 -2.35 -13.91 -7.70
CA TYR A 424 -3.59 -14.45 -7.15
C TYR A 424 -4.77 -14.35 -8.13
N ASP A 425 -4.50 -14.07 -9.41
CA ASP A 425 -5.51 -13.94 -10.46
C ASP A 425 -6.55 -12.83 -10.18
N GLN A 426 -6.12 -11.80 -9.45
CA GLN A 426 -6.89 -10.58 -9.16
C GLN A 426 -6.32 -9.40 -9.96
N TYR A 427 -7.18 -8.48 -10.39
CA TYR A 427 -6.73 -7.25 -11.06
C TYR A 427 -6.14 -6.28 -10.05
N GLU A 428 -4.85 -5.98 -10.21
CA GLU A 428 -4.20 -4.79 -9.65
C GLU A 428 -4.44 -3.62 -10.60
N VAL A 429 -4.79 -2.46 -10.03
CA VAL A 429 -5.08 -1.25 -10.81
C VAL A 429 -4.29 -0.07 -10.22
N ALA A 430 -3.52 0.59 -11.08
CA ALA A 430 -2.86 1.84 -10.76
C ALA A 430 -3.07 2.85 -11.89
N GLY A 431 -3.04 4.13 -11.54
CA GLY A 431 -3.08 5.19 -12.52
C GLY A 431 -2.07 6.29 -12.22
N LEU A 432 -1.80 7.08 -13.25
CA LEU A 432 -0.98 8.28 -13.17
C LEU A 432 -1.76 9.42 -13.81
N THR A 433 -1.92 10.51 -13.09
CA THR A 433 -2.45 11.76 -13.64
C THR A 433 -1.31 12.76 -13.75
N TYR A 434 -1.14 13.33 -14.94
CA TYR A 434 -0.20 14.40 -15.22
C TYR A 434 -0.93 15.64 -15.68
N GLN A 435 -0.63 16.77 -15.04
CA GLN A 435 -0.98 18.11 -15.46
C GLN A 435 0.22 19.01 -15.13
N PRO A 436 0.53 20.05 -15.94
CA PRO A 436 1.58 21.01 -15.59
C PRO A 436 1.33 21.61 -14.20
N ASP A 437 2.42 21.81 -13.44
CA ASP A 437 2.45 22.41 -12.10
C ASP A 437 1.81 21.60 -10.95
N ASP A 438 1.22 20.42 -11.23
CA ASP A 438 0.66 19.52 -10.23
C ASP A 438 1.71 18.55 -9.65
N LYS A 439 1.51 18.15 -8.38
CA LYS A 439 2.26 17.05 -7.77
C LYS A 439 1.90 15.74 -8.46
N ILE A 440 2.89 15.11 -9.09
CA ILE A 440 2.71 13.85 -9.82
C ILE A 440 2.80 12.69 -8.83
N GLU A 441 1.70 11.98 -8.64
CA GLU A 441 1.64 10.80 -7.77
C GLU A 441 1.00 9.62 -8.48
N VAL A 442 1.50 8.43 -8.18
CA VAL A 442 0.88 7.18 -8.62
C VAL A 442 -0.27 6.85 -7.67
N THR A 443 -1.47 6.69 -8.20
CA THR A 443 -2.65 6.32 -7.42
C THR A 443 -2.94 4.84 -7.60
N ARG A 444 -3.09 4.10 -6.49
CA ARG A 444 -3.60 2.73 -6.49
C ARG A 444 -5.11 2.74 -6.30
N TYR A 445 -5.83 1.94 -7.07
CA TYR A 445 -7.28 1.80 -6.94
C TYR A 445 -7.60 0.45 -6.32
N PRO A 446 -8.15 0.40 -5.08
CA PRO A 446 -8.56 -0.85 -4.45
C PRO A 446 -9.77 -1.47 -5.18
N PRO A 447 -10.13 -2.74 -4.94
CA PRO A 447 -11.35 -3.30 -5.54
C PRO A 447 -12.59 -2.49 -5.18
N GLY A 448 -13.44 -2.27 -6.17
CA GLY A 448 -14.65 -1.47 -6.00
C GLY A 448 -15.17 -0.93 -7.32
N ILE A 449 -16.12 0.00 -7.22
CA ILE A 449 -16.70 0.70 -8.36
C ILE A 449 -16.02 2.07 -8.44
N HIS A 450 -15.34 2.33 -9.54
CA HIS A 450 -14.58 3.56 -9.78
C HIS A 450 -15.07 4.26 -11.04
N GLY A 451 -15.06 5.59 -11.03
CA GLY A 451 -15.43 6.44 -12.15
C GLY A 451 -14.26 7.32 -12.58
N PHE A 452 -14.01 7.39 -13.89
CA PHE A 452 -12.90 8.13 -14.48
C PHE A 452 -13.37 8.97 -15.66
N SER A 453 -12.81 10.17 -15.81
CA SER A 453 -13.16 11.06 -16.91
C SER A 453 -11.97 11.92 -17.33
N ASN A 454 -12.17 12.86 -18.24
CA ASN A 454 -11.15 13.81 -18.69
C ASN A 454 -10.81 14.89 -17.64
N SER A 455 -10.84 14.53 -16.35
CA SER A 455 -10.52 15.35 -15.19
C SER A 455 -9.75 14.50 -14.17
N PRO A 456 -8.86 15.09 -13.36
CA PRO A 456 -8.15 14.36 -12.32
C PRO A 456 -9.10 13.66 -11.35
N SER A 457 -8.70 12.51 -10.80
CA SER A 457 -9.51 11.76 -9.83
C SER A 457 -9.78 12.53 -8.52
N CYS A 458 -8.93 13.51 -8.17
CA CYS A 458 -9.17 14.40 -7.02
C CYS A 458 -10.23 15.47 -7.30
N GLU A 459 -10.52 15.77 -8.56
CA GLU A 459 -11.53 16.73 -8.99
C GLU A 459 -12.39 16.17 -10.15
N PRO A 460 -13.18 15.11 -9.89
CA PRO A 460 -13.94 14.42 -10.93
C PRO A 460 -15.12 15.25 -11.44
N PHE A 461 -15.44 15.13 -12.74
CA PHE A 461 -16.73 15.60 -13.27
C PHE A 461 -17.91 14.88 -12.59
N LYS A 462 -19.04 15.56 -12.44
CA LYS A 462 -20.25 15.03 -11.80
C LYS A 462 -20.74 13.72 -12.43
N LYS A 463 -20.56 13.58 -13.75
CA LYS A 463 -20.99 12.39 -14.51
C LYS A 463 -20.27 11.08 -14.15
N VAL A 464 -19.20 11.14 -13.37
CA VAL A 464 -18.46 9.96 -12.88
C VAL A 464 -18.38 9.90 -11.35
N GLN A 465 -19.07 10.79 -10.66
CA GLN A 465 -19.16 10.79 -9.19
C GLN A 465 -20.22 9.77 -8.74
N ARG A 466 -19.90 9.04 -7.67
CA ARG A 466 -20.82 8.11 -7.02
C ARG A 466 -21.59 8.84 -5.92
N ASP A 467 -22.73 9.46 -6.24
CA ASP A 467 -23.66 9.99 -5.24
C ASP A 467 -24.95 9.15 -5.21
N PRO A 468 -25.21 8.40 -4.13
CA PRO A 468 -26.44 7.60 -3.96
C PRO A 468 -27.73 8.42 -4.00
N ARG A 469 -27.66 9.76 -3.84
CA ARG A 469 -28.79 10.68 -3.87
C ARG A 469 -28.99 11.33 -5.24
N MET A 470 -28.07 11.14 -6.19
CA MET A 470 -28.16 11.75 -7.52
C MET A 470 -29.13 11.00 -8.43
N PHE A 471 -30.40 11.37 -8.37
CA PHE A 471 -31.28 11.28 -9.52
C PHE A 471 -30.84 12.35 -10.56
N CYS A 472 -29.84 11.97 -11.36
CA CYS A 472 -29.37 12.54 -12.64
C CYS A 472 -29.68 14.02 -12.94
N ARG A 473 -28.92 14.94 -12.34
CA ARG A 473 -28.54 16.20 -13.01
C ARG A 473 -27.02 16.35 -12.98
N CYS A 474 -26.35 15.88 -14.04
CA CYS A 474 -24.92 16.07 -14.25
C CYS A 474 -24.58 17.50 -14.72
N TYR A 475 -25.59 18.35 -14.94
CA TYR A 475 -25.46 19.75 -15.30
C TYR A 475 -26.29 20.62 -14.33
N PRO A 476 -25.78 21.79 -13.90
CA PRO A 476 -24.47 22.35 -14.20
C PRO A 476 -23.33 21.58 -13.53
N ASP A 477 -22.17 21.56 -14.16
CA ASP A 477 -20.94 20.99 -13.62
C ASP A 477 -19.87 22.09 -13.58
N ASP A 478 -19.56 22.57 -12.37
CA ASP A 478 -18.63 23.69 -12.17
C ASP A 478 -17.21 23.31 -12.58
N GLN A 479 -16.82 22.04 -12.40
CA GLN A 479 -15.51 21.56 -12.79
C GLN A 479 -15.38 21.52 -14.31
N LEU A 480 -16.40 21.01 -14.99
CA LEU A 480 -16.48 21.03 -16.45
C LEU A 480 -16.48 22.46 -16.99
N LYS A 481 -17.23 23.38 -16.37
CA LYS A 481 -17.28 24.80 -16.74
C LYS A 481 -15.91 25.47 -16.63
N ARG A 482 -15.23 25.30 -15.48
CA ARG A 482 -13.88 25.84 -15.25
C ARG A 482 -12.87 25.34 -16.28
N ARG A 483 -12.87 24.03 -16.57
CA ARG A 483 -11.88 23.41 -17.46
C ARG A 483 -12.16 23.66 -18.94
N CYS A 484 -13.43 23.77 -19.37
CA CYS A 484 -13.75 23.99 -20.78
C CYS A 484 -13.56 25.44 -21.25
N GLY A 485 -13.69 26.43 -20.36
CA GLY A 485 -13.59 27.85 -20.73
C GLY A 485 -14.58 28.30 -21.81
N ARG A 486 -15.71 27.59 -21.98
CA ARG A 486 -16.71 27.78 -23.04
C ARG A 486 -18.04 28.28 -22.46
N SER A 487 -18.94 28.73 -23.33
CA SER A 487 -20.31 29.10 -22.97
C SER A 487 -21.03 27.97 -22.23
N SER A 488 -21.92 28.33 -21.29
CA SER A 488 -22.69 27.39 -20.48
C SER A 488 -23.46 26.35 -21.31
N GLU A 489 -23.95 26.75 -22.48
CA GLU A 489 -24.71 25.90 -23.40
C GLU A 489 -23.89 24.72 -23.95
N LEU A 490 -22.62 24.92 -24.32
CA LEU A 490 -21.79 23.82 -24.85
C LEU A 490 -21.39 22.82 -23.76
N CYS A 491 -21.33 23.26 -22.50
CA CYS A 491 -21.04 22.40 -21.35
C CYS A 491 -22.18 21.42 -21.05
N LYS A 492 -23.43 21.78 -21.37
CA LYS A 492 -24.61 20.91 -21.20
C LYS A 492 -24.44 19.58 -21.94
N TYR A 493 -23.94 19.60 -23.17
CA TYR A 493 -23.74 18.40 -23.97
C TYR A 493 -22.59 17.52 -23.45
N ARG A 494 -21.51 18.11 -22.93
CA ARG A 494 -20.33 17.39 -22.39
C ARG A 494 -20.58 16.76 -21.02
N ALA A 495 -21.58 17.25 -20.28
CA ALA A 495 -22.02 16.66 -19.03
C ALA A 495 -22.72 15.29 -19.23
N ALA A 496 -23.13 14.96 -20.46
CA ALA A 496 -23.71 13.66 -20.78
C ALA A 496 -22.65 12.53 -20.82
N ILE A 497 -23.09 11.31 -20.52
CA ILE A 497 -22.32 10.07 -20.72
C ILE A 497 -22.21 9.74 -22.22
N PHE A 498 -23.29 9.95 -22.96
CA PHE A 498 -23.34 9.91 -24.42
C PHE A 498 -23.39 11.34 -24.96
N VAL A 499 -22.26 11.84 -25.45
CA VAL A 499 -22.13 13.21 -25.95
C VAL A 499 -22.68 13.29 -27.37
N ARG A 500 -23.76 14.05 -27.53
CA ARG A 500 -24.36 14.36 -28.83
C ARG A 500 -24.56 15.86 -28.95
N TYR A 501 -23.73 16.51 -29.75
CA TYR A 501 -23.95 17.91 -30.11
C TYR A 501 -25.04 18.06 -31.19
N PRO A 502 -25.66 19.24 -31.33
CA PRO A 502 -26.52 19.57 -32.46
C PRO A 502 -25.75 19.50 -33.79
N ASP A 503 -26.49 19.25 -34.86
CA ASP A 503 -25.95 19.21 -36.22
C ASP A 503 -25.30 20.56 -36.56
N GLY A 504 -24.02 20.53 -36.92
CA GLY A 504 -23.17 21.73 -37.10
C GLY A 504 -21.90 21.72 -36.23
N ILE A 505 -21.85 20.91 -35.17
CA ILE A 505 -20.63 20.68 -34.38
C ILE A 505 -20.20 19.20 -34.56
N PRO A 506 -19.13 18.91 -35.32
CA PRO A 506 -18.75 17.55 -35.68
C PRO A 506 -17.96 16.86 -34.55
N TYR A 507 -18.57 16.75 -33.36
CA TYR A 507 -17.97 16.11 -32.19
C TYR A 507 -19.03 15.33 -31.40
N GLY A 508 -18.67 14.15 -30.90
CA GLY A 508 -19.58 13.34 -30.07
C GLY A 508 -18.95 12.04 -29.60
N THR A 509 -19.75 11.20 -28.94
CA THR A 509 -19.34 9.84 -28.59
C THR A 509 -19.26 8.99 -29.86
N ARG A 510 -18.12 8.30 -30.04
CA ARG A 510 -17.80 7.53 -31.25
C ARG A 510 -17.52 6.07 -31.00
N SER A 511 -17.18 5.68 -29.78
CA SER A 511 -17.06 4.26 -29.45
C SER A 511 -17.50 3.97 -28.04
N HIS A 512 -18.02 2.76 -27.87
CA HIS A 512 -18.38 2.13 -26.61
C HIS A 512 -17.60 0.83 -26.52
N THR A 513 -16.86 0.64 -25.44
CA THR A 513 -16.12 -0.59 -25.19
C THR A 513 -16.56 -1.18 -23.86
N ILE A 514 -16.86 -2.47 -23.87
CA ILE A 514 -17.19 -3.27 -22.68
C ILE A 514 -16.17 -4.40 -22.61
N ILE A 515 -15.45 -4.49 -21.50
CA ILE A 515 -14.57 -5.61 -21.20
C ILE A 515 -15.10 -6.27 -19.93
N ILE A 516 -15.48 -7.53 -20.03
CA ILE A 516 -15.84 -8.35 -18.88
C ILE A 516 -14.89 -9.53 -18.78
N VAL A 517 -14.47 -9.85 -17.56
CA VAL A 517 -13.66 -11.04 -17.26
C VAL A 517 -14.34 -11.77 -16.13
N ASP A 518 -14.81 -12.98 -16.41
CA ASP A 518 -15.46 -13.81 -15.41
C ASP A 518 -14.44 -14.46 -14.45
N ARG A 519 -14.95 -15.16 -13.44
CA ARG A 519 -14.10 -15.88 -12.48
C ARG A 519 -13.22 -16.98 -13.09
N ASN A 520 -13.59 -17.50 -14.26
CA ASN A 520 -12.89 -18.57 -14.95
C ASN A 520 -11.95 -18.04 -16.03
N ASN A 521 -11.61 -16.74 -15.99
CA ASN A 521 -10.74 -16.08 -16.97
C ASN A 521 -11.28 -16.08 -18.39
N ARG A 522 -12.60 -16.23 -18.57
CA ARG A 522 -13.25 -16.01 -19.86
C ARG A 522 -13.48 -14.52 -20.02
N ALA A 523 -12.84 -13.95 -21.02
CA ALA A 523 -12.94 -12.55 -21.37
C ALA A 523 -13.93 -12.36 -22.53
N THR A 524 -14.74 -11.30 -22.42
CA THR A 524 -15.49 -10.77 -23.56
C THR A 524 -15.11 -9.31 -23.75
N TYR A 525 -14.60 -8.99 -24.93
CA TYR A 525 -14.40 -7.62 -25.41
C TYR A 525 -15.48 -7.32 -26.43
N TYR A 526 -16.35 -6.37 -26.10
CA TYR A 526 -17.36 -5.84 -27.00
C TYR A 526 -17.01 -4.41 -27.34
N GLU A 527 -17.04 -4.06 -28.63
CA GLU A 527 -16.93 -2.67 -29.06
C GLU A 527 -18.01 -2.33 -30.08
N LYS A 528 -18.68 -1.21 -29.84
CA LYS A 528 -19.56 -0.55 -30.79
C LYS A 528 -18.94 0.78 -31.20
N SER A 529 -18.58 0.90 -32.47
CA SER A 529 -17.83 2.03 -33.01
C SER A 529 -18.56 2.67 -34.19
N MET A 530 -18.64 4.00 -34.19
CA MET A 530 -19.21 4.79 -35.26
C MET A 530 -18.36 4.67 -36.52
N GLU A 531 -19.00 4.37 -37.65
CA GLU A 531 -18.32 4.23 -38.94
C GLU A 531 -17.82 5.58 -39.45
N THR A 532 -16.75 5.54 -40.26
CA THR A 532 -16.16 6.75 -40.85
C THR A 532 -17.08 7.34 -41.92
N GLY A 533 -17.26 8.67 -41.91
CA GLY A 533 -18.00 9.40 -42.96
C GLY A 533 -19.21 10.19 -42.46
N ALA A 534 -19.59 10.06 -41.19
CA ALA A 534 -20.69 10.84 -40.61
C ALA A 534 -20.29 12.32 -40.46
N GLY A 535 -20.89 13.20 -41.26
CA GLY A 535 -20.75 14.66 -41.10
C GLY A 535 -21.55 15.22 -39.92
N LYS A 536 -22.58 14.48 -39.48
CA LYS A 536 -23.48 14.81 -38.36
C LYS A 536 -23.74 13.59 -37.49
N ALA A 537 -24.01 13.82 -36.21
CA ALA A 537 -24.31 12.74 -35.28
C ALA A 537 -25.65 12.03 -35.58
N SER A 538 -26.59 12.73 -36.24
CA SER A 538 -27.86 12.18 -36.71
C SER A 538 -27.73 11.15 -37.84
N GLU A 539 -26.66 11.22 -38.63
CA GLU A 539 -26.40 10.38 -39.79
C GLU A 539 -25.42 9.21 -39.48
N ALA A 540 -25.07 9.04 -38.20
CA ALA A 540 -24.06 8.07 -37.77
C ALA A 540 -24.54 6.62 -37.90
N THR A 541 -23.83 5.82 -38.70
CA THR A 541 -23.91 4.36 -38.71
C THR A 541 -22.91 3.76 -37.71
N TRP A 542 -23.23 2.57 -37.19
CA TRP A 542 -22.44 1.92 -36.13
C TRP A 542 -22.09 0.51 -36.53
N SER A 543 -20.84 0.15 -36.27
CA SER A 543 -20.31 -1.20 -36.39
C SER A 543 -20.14 -1.82 -35.01
N GLU A 544 -20.40 -3.13 -34.90
CA GLU A 544 -20.25 -3.89 -33.67
C GLU A 544 -19.25 -5.02 -33.85
N ARG A 545 -18.37 -5.21 -32.86
CA ARG A 545 -17.38 -6.28 -32.79
C ARG A 545 -17.44 -6.93 -31.43
N ILE A 546 -17.41 -8.26 -31.41
CA ILE A 546 -17.41 -9.06 -30.19
C ILE A 546 -16.29 -10.08 -30.28
N PHE A 547 -15.47 -10.17 -29.24
CA PHE A 547 -14.40 -11.13 -29.12
C PHE A 547 -14.57 -11.90 -27.81
N HIS A 548 -14.64 -13.23 -27.91
CA HIS A 548 -14.62 -14.14 -26.78
C HIS A 548 -13.30 -14.91 -26.79
N PHE A 549 -12.61 -14.93 -25.66
CA PHE A 549 -11.34 -15.64 -25.51
C PHE A 549 -11.06 -15.94 -24.04
N GLU A 550 -10.22 -16.93 -23.79
CA GLU A 550 -9.72 -17.22 -22.46
C GLU A 550 -8.40 -16.46 -22.25
N LEU A 551 -8.23 -15.87 -21.07
CA LEU A 551 -6.98 -15.22 -20.73
C LEU A 551 -5.91 -16.27 -20.45
N ILE A 552 -4.75 -16.11 -21.10
CA ILE A 552 -3.58 -17.00 -20.99
C ILE A 552 -2.85 -16.75 -19.67
#